data_AF-A0A0D2JPB4-F1
#
_entry.id   AF-A0A0D2JPB4-F1
#
_cell.length_a   1.000
_cell.length_b   1.000
_cell.length_c   1.000
_cell.angle_alpha   90.00
_cell.angle_beta   90.00
_cell.angle_gamma   90.00
#
_symmetry.space_group_name_H-M   'P 1'
#
loop_
_entity.id
_entity.type
_entity.pdbx_description
1 polymer ?
#
loop_
_entity_poly.entity_id
_entity_poly.type
_entity_poly.pdbx_seq_one_letter_code
_entity_poly.pdbx_strand_id
1 'polypeptide(L)'
;MSFSRQYAEGMRIFGDGHALYKPEISESLQPGDVGYFDSTARWNPLASLSDPASLTLLNLQSPTEPLERAPSLKIAGWGPRTTESVKRNVLDGGVELTNAGLPVEASVKVEYLSDSGFGAILLTSSPITREGYYFDSPFRTWIKANSKALLEGPRGTDIAKYGIVVVTQTFSTKKAGITAWGRSGHGAYVGFSSGTLGVGSLQANCGWFTGNSASGWSVYGGEALEEEQVVFIAGLRYHKSRNPFANQLHESSEFTSGPFAHRSAESHEGDIILETIDDNQVLFEIQLIGQPLDRPDESDDENDDAD
;
A
#
# COMPACT_ATOMS: atom_id res chain seq x y z
N MET A 1 20.38 -2.96 -5.16
CA MET A 1 19.17 -2.75 -4.34
C MET A 1 18.29 -4.00 -4.47
N SER A 2 17.77 -4.59 -3.39
CA SER A 2 16.93 -5.79 -3.50
C SER A 2 15.61 -5.50 -4.24
N PHE A 3 15.02 -6.51 -4.88
CA PHE A 3 13.71 -6.39 -5.55
C PHE A 3 12.61 -5.93 -4.59
N SER A 4 12.61 -6.43 -3.34
CA SER A 4 11.66 -6.00 -2.31
C SER A 4 11.73 -4.51 -2.00
N ARG A 5 12.95 -3.92 -1.99
CA ARG A 5 13.11 -2.50 -1.72
C ARG A 5 12.70 -1.64 -2.90
N GLN A 6 13.00 -2.07 -4.13
CA GLN A 6 12.53 -1.38 -5.34
C GLN A 6 11.00 -1.43 -5.44
N TYR A 7 10.39 -2.57 -5.10
CA TYR A 7 8.95 -2.74 -5.02
C TYR A 7 8.32 -1.79 -4.01
N ALA A 8 8.83 -1.79 -2.77
CA ALA A 8 8.31 -0.92 -1.73
C ALA A 8 8.42 0.56 -2.12
N GLU A 9 9.56 0.98 -2.69
CA GLU A 9 9.77 2.36 -3.14
C GLU A 9 8.82 2.74 -4.28
N GLY A 10 8.69 1.89 -5.30
CA GLY A 10 7.80 2.16 -6.44
C GLY A 10 6.32 2.20 -6.05
N MET A 11 5.93 1.54 -4.95
CA MET A 11 4.57 1.55 -4.43
C MET A 11 4.29 2.69 -3.44
N ARG A 12 5.28 3.53 -3.11
CA ARG A 12 5.09 4.67 -2.18
C ARG A 12 4.10 5.70 -2.69
N ILE A 13 3.89 5.79 -4.00
CA ILE A 13 2.95 6.72 -4.63
C ILE A 13 1.52 6.60 -4.08
N PHE A 14 1.14 5.43 -3.54
CA PHE A 14 -0.18 5.22 -2.95
C PHE A 14 -0.31 5.80 -1.53
N GLY A 15 0.80 6.08 -0.84
CA GLY A 15 0.80 6.71 0.48
C GLY A 15 0.29 5.83 1.63
N ASP A 16 0.16 4.52 1.41
CA ASP A 16 -0.33 3.55 2.41
C ASP A 16 0.79 2.90 3.24
N GLY A 17 2.01 3.45 3.16
CA GLY A 17 3.19 2.99 3.88
C GLY A 17 4.10 2.10 3.02
N HIS A 18 4.71 1.10 3.65
CA HIS A 18 5.66 0.18 3.05
C HIS A 18 4.95 -1.03 2.43
N ALA A 19 5.06 -1.18 1.11
CA ALA A 19 4.48 -2.32 0.40
C ALA A 19 5.32 -3.59 0.58
N LEU A 20 4.67 -4.71 0.88
CA LEU A 20 5.31 -6.00 1.07
C LEU A 20 5.34 -6.78 -0.24
N TYR A 21 6.53 -7.00 -0.80
CA TYR A 21 6.72 -7.83 -1.99
C TYR A 21 6.42 -9.32 -1.73
N LYS A 22 6.59 -9.73 -0.47
CA LYS A 22 6.18 -11.02 0.06
C LYS A 22 5.20 -10.74 1.20
N PRO A 23 3.88 -10.76 0.94
CA PRO A 23 2.87 -10.58 1.97
C PRO A 23 3.08 -11.56 3.13
N GLU A 24 2.74 -11.11 4.34
CA GLU A 24 2.71 -11.95 5.53
C GLU A 24 1.25 -12.17 5.95
N ILE A 25 0.96 -13.26 6.65
CA ILE A 25 -0.39 -13.51 7.17
C ILE A 25 -0.73 -12.49 8.26
N SER A 26 -1.97 -12.00 8.26
CA SER A 26 -2.47 -10.98 9.19
C SER A 26 -2.43 -11.42 10.66
N GLU A 27 -2.34 -12.71 10.93
CA GLU A 27 -2.16 -13.23 12.29
C GLU A 27 -0.73 -13.08 12.82
N SER A 28 0.26 -13.01 11.91
CA SER A 28 1.69 -12.90 12.24
C SER A 28 2.23 -11.47 12.22
N LEU A 29 1.46 -10.55 11.62
CA LEU A 29 1.85 -9.18 11.39
C LEU A 29 0.63 -8.26 11.62
N GLN A 30 0.49 -7.78 12.86
CA GLN A 30 -0.63 -6.96 13.30
C GLN A 30 -0.17 -5.56 13.72
N PRO A 31 -1.08 -4.57 13.73
CA PRO A 31 -0.81 -3.33 14.43
C PRO A 31 -0.49 -3.59 15.91
N GLY A 32 0.58 -2.97 16.38
CA GLY A 32 1.12 -3.13 17.72
C GLY A 32 2.29 -4.10 17.78
N ASP A 33 2.55 -4.85 16.70
CA ASP A 33 3.69 -5.75 16.65
C ASP A 33 5.01 -5.01 16.42
N VAL A 34 6.04 -5.56 17.04
CA VAL A 34 7.41 -5.07 17.00
C VAL A 34 8.28 -6.19 16.45
N GLY A 35 9.14 -5.87 15.48
CA GLY A 35 9.93 -6.87 14.78
C GLY A 35 10.92 -6.23 13.81
N TYR A 36 11.42 -7.02 12.87
CA TYR A 36 12.28 -6.52 11.80
C TYR A 36 12.12 -7.32 10.51
N PHE A 37 12.48 -6.70 9.40
CA PHE A 37 12.60 -7.39 8.11
C PHE A 37 14.04 -7.77 7.86
N ASP A 38 14.29 -9.06 7.65
CA ASP A 38 15.65 -9.55 7.37
C ASP A 38 16.08 -9.28 5.91
N SER A 39 17.28 -9.75 5.54
CA SER A 39 17.80 -9.62 4.18
C SER A 39 16.95 -10.28 3.09
N THR A 40 16.04 -11.19 3.46
CA THR A 40 15.12 -11.87 2.55
C THR A 40 13.75 -11.21 2.45
N ALA A 41 13.58 -10.09 3.15
CA ALA A 41 12.34 -9.32 3.32
C ALA A 41 11.22 -10.12 4.00
N ARG A 42 11.57 -11.04 4.91
CA ARG A 42 10.61 -11.74 5.76
C ARG A 42 10.46 -11.04 7.10
N TRP A 43 9.23 -11.00 7.60
CA TRP A 43 8.93 -10.47 8.92
C TRP A 43 9.46 -11.40 10.01
N ASN A 44 10.17 -10.83 10.97
CA ASN A 44 10.67 -11.53 12.16
C ASN A 44 10.05 -10.86 13.39
N PRO A 45 8.97 -11.43 13.98
CA PRO A 45 8.34 -10.86 15.16
C PRO A 45 9.26 -10.94 16.38
N LEU A 46 9.23 -9.90 17.20
CA LEU A 46 10.00 -9.77 18.44
C LEU A 46 9.05 -9.78 19.64
N ALA A 47 8.07 -8.89 19.64
CA ALA A 47 7.07 -8.75 20.69
C ALA A 47 5.82 -8.07 20.14
N SER A 48 4.72 -8.12 20.89
CA SER A 48 3.53 -7.34 20.62
C SER A 48 3.23 -6.40 21.77
N LEU A 49 2.99 -5.13 21.48
CA LEU A 49 2.67 -4.13 22.51
C LEU A 49 1.26 -4.30 23.06
N SER A 50 0.43 -5.12 22.39
CA SER A 50 -0.87 -5.56 22.91
C SER A 50 -0.77 -6.81 23.80
N ASP A 51 0.38 -7.48 23.85
CA ASP A 51 0.60 -8.68 24.66
C ASP A 51 1.70 -8.47 25.73
N PRO A 52 1.32 -8.18 26.99
CA PRO A 52 2.27 -8.01 28.09
C PRO A 52 3.18 -9.22 28.34
N ALA A 53 2.75 -10.44 27.99
CA ALA A 53 3.55 -11.64 28.18
C ALA A 53 4.78 -11.64 27.25
N SER A 54 4.59 -11.27 25.97
CA SER A 54 5.68 -11.13 25.00
C SER A 54 6.75 -10.12 25.43
N LEU A 55 6.33 -9.00 26.05
CA LEU A 55 7.25 -7.96 26.54
C LEU A 55 8.08 -8.45 27.73
N THR A 56 7.42 -9.15 28.66
CA THR A 56 8.08 -9.70 29.86
C THR A 56 9.17 -10.70 29.49
N LEU A 57 8.94 -11.55 28.48
CA LEU A 57 9.93 -12.52 28.00
C LEU A 57 11.24 -11.88 27.56
N LEU A 58 11.19 -10.64 27.06
CA LEU A 58 12.34 -9.88 26.58
C LEU A 58 12.80 -8.80 27.58
N ASN A 59 12.26 -8.79 28.80
CA ASN A 59 12.49 -7.74 29.80
C ASN A 59 12.22 -6.33 29.27
N LEU A 60 11.19 -6.19 28.44
CA LEU A 60 10.74 -4.92 27.89
C LEU A 60 9.64 -4.32 28.78
N GLN A 61 9.66 -3.01 28.94
CA GLN A 61 8.64 -2.25 29.65
C GLN A 61 7.37 -2.18 28.81
N SER A 62 6.20 -2.17 29.44
CA SER A 62 4.93 -1.89 28.75
C SER A 62 4.82 -0.42 28.31
N PRO A 63 4.02 -0.10 27.29
CA PRO A 63 3.67 1.28 26.98
C PRO A 63 3.09 2.00 28.19
N THR A 64 3.59 3.22 28.48
CA THR A 64 3.10 4.04 29.60
C THR A 64 1.79 4.75 29.28
N GLU A 65 1.59 5.05 28.00
CA GLU A 65 0.38 5.66 27.45
C GLU A 65 -0.52 4.56 26.86
N PRO A 66 -1.85 4.67 26.97
CA PRO A 66 -2.77 3.70 26.38
C PRO A 66 -2.65 3.70 24.85
N LEU A 67 -2.68 2.50 24.25
CA LEU A 67 -2.71 2.35 22.81
C LEU A 67 -4.16 2.37 22.31
N GLU A 68 -4.57 3.47 21.67
CA GLU A 68 -5.94 3.66 21.19
C GLU A 68 -6.12 3.10 19.77
N ARG A 69 -6.80 1.95 19.65
CA ARG A 69 -7.09 1.31 18.36
C ARG A 69 -8.10 2.15 17.57
N ALA A 70 -7.78 2.37 16.30
CA ALA A 70 -8.73 2.89 15.34
C ALA A 70 -9.73 1.78 14.92
N PRO A 71 -10.97 2.13 14.55
CA PRO A 71 -11.91 1.16 13.99
C PRO A 71 -11.34 0.49 12.75
N SER A 72 -11.54 -0.83 12.63
CA SER A 72 -11.23 -1.56 11.40
C SER A 72 -12.08 -1.01 10.26
N LEU A 73 -11.43 -0.62 9.16
CA LEU A 73 -12.09 -0.11 7.96
C LEU A 73 -12.04 -1.17 6.86
N LYS A 74 -13.19 -1.51 6.29
CA LYS A 74 -13.28 -2.35 5.08
C LYS A 74 -13.36 -1.43 3.86
N ILE A 75 -12.31 -1.44 3.06
CA ILE A 75 -12.23 -0.73 1.79
C ILE A 75 -12.80 -1.66 0.72
N ALA A 76 -13.72 -1.16 -0.11
CA ALA A 76 -14.39 -1.96 -1.13
C ALA A 76 -13.37 -2.74 -1.96
N GLY A 77 -12.26 -2.13 -2.35
CA GLY A 77 -11.09 -2.82 -2.85
C GLY A 77 -10.11 -1.82 -3.46
N TRP A 78 -9.06 -2.32 -4.08
CA TRP A 78 -8.19 -1.49 -4.92
C TRP A 78 -8.32 -1.98 -6.36
N GLY A 79 -8.34 -1.03 -7.30
CA GLY A 79 -7.94 -1.37 -8.66
C GLY A 79 -6.47 -1.83 -8.69
N PRO A 80 -6.01 -2.39 -9.82
CA PRO A 80 -4.61 -2.79 -9.97
C PRO A 80 -3.66 -1.65 -9.61
N ARG A 81 -2.81 -1.87 -8.62
CA ARG A 81 -1.80 -0.90 -8.20
C ARG A 81 -0.52 -1.15 -8.94
N THR A 82 -0.03 -0.16 -9.66
CA THR A 82 1.19 -0.27 -10.45
C THR A 82 2.21 0.78 -10.06
N THR A 83 3.49 0.52 -10.34
CA THR A 83 4.49 1.59 -10.29
C THR A 83 4.30 2.57 -11.46
N GLU A 84 4.82 3.79 -11.33
CA GLU A 84 4.65 4.86 -12.34
C GLU A 84 5.14 4.48 -13.75
N SER A 85 6.16 3.62 -13.81
CA SER A 85 6.77 3.11 -15.04
C SER A 85 5.95 2.08 -15.81
N VAL A 86 4.76 1.72 -15.31
CA VAL A 86 3.92 0.69 -15.93
C VAL A 86 2.82 1.35 -16.74
N LYS A 87 2.82 1.08 -18.05
CA LYS A 87 1.74 1.43 -18.96
C LYS A 87 0.70 0.32 -19.02
N ARG A 88 -0.54 0.72 -19.29
CA ARG A 88 -1.69 -0.15 -19.42
C ARG A 88 -2.22 -0.08 -20.86
N ASN A 89 -2.39 -1.23 -21.50
CA ASN A 89 -3.14 -1.35 -22.75
C ASN A 89 -4.33 -2.29 -22.52
N VAL A 90 -5.54 -1.81 -22.78
CA VAL A 90 -6.76 -2.65 -22.73
C VAL A 90 -6.91 -3.31 -24.09
N LEU A 91 -7.12 -4.62 -24.11
CA LEU A 91 -7.27 -5.41 -25.33
C LEU A 91 -8.66 -6.03 -25.34
N ASP A 92 -9.35 -5.89 -26.47
CA ASP A 92 -10.72 -6.40 -26.66
C ASP A 92 -10.77 -7.93 -26.64
N GLY A 93 -11.89 -8.48 -26.13
CA GLY A 93 -12.06 -9.92 -25.89
C GLY A 93 -12.13 -10.77 -27.16
N GLY A 94 -11.53 -11.97 -27.13
CA GLY A 94 -11.56 -12.93 -28.25
C GLY A 94 -10.43 -13.97 -28.20
N VAL A 95 -9.93 -14.40 -29.36
CA VAL A 95 -8.79 -15.35 -29.53
C VAL A 95 -7.52 -14.86 -28.81
N GLU A 96 -7.43 -13.56 -28.48
CA GLU A 96 -6.29 -12.94 -27.80
C GLU A 96 -6.17 -13.28 -26.30
N LEU A 97 -7.26 -13.75 -25.67
CA LEU A 97 -7.28 -14.16 -24.26
C LEU A 97 -6.53 -15.48 -24.03
N THR A 98 -6.79 -16.47 -24.89
CA THR A 98 -6.17 -17.80 -24.80
C THR A 98 -4.68 -17.75 -25.10
N ASN A 99 -4.24 -16.88 -26.04
CA ASN A 99 -2.82 -16.65 -26.33
C ASN A 99 -2.05 -16.04 -25.14
N ALA A 100 -2.75 -15.33 -24.24
CA ALA A 100 -2.16 -14.81 -22.99
C ALA A 100 -2.21 -15.82 -21.84
N GLY A 101 -2.75 -17.02 -22.08
CA GLY A 101 -2.95 -18.05 -21.05
C GLY A 101 -3.95 -17.64 -19.98
N LEU A 102 -4.91 -16.76 -20.31
CA LEU A 102 -6.01 -16.38 -19.43
C LEU A 102 -7.21 -17.33 -19.62
N PRO A 103 -8.02 -17.54 -18.57
CA PRO A 103 -9.21 -18.38 -18.64
C PRO A 103 -10.30 -17.78 -19.54
N VAL A 104 -11.20 -18.63 -20.07
CA VAL A 104 -12.30 -18.21 -20.96
C VAL A 104 -13.32 -17.34 -20.21
N GLU A 105 -13.36 -17.47 -18.88
CA GLU A 105 -14.18 -16.69 -17.96
C GLU A 105 -13.69 -15.22 -17.82
N ALA A 106 -12.49 -14.89 -18.30
CA ALA A 106 -12.02 -13.51 -18.34
C ALA A 106 -12.76 -12.74 -19.44
N SER A 107 -13.48 -11.68 -19.07
CA SER A 107 -14.22 -10.83 -20.02
C SER A 107 -13.36 -9.75 -20.66
N VAL A 108 -12.30 -9.31 -19.97
CA VAL A 108 -11.37 -8.29 -20.50
C VAL A 108 -9.94 -8.68 -20.19
N LYS A 109 -9.06 -8.39 -21.17
CA LYS A 109 -7.61 -8.53 -21.06
C LYS A 109 -6.98 -7.17 -20.91
N VAL A 110 -6.09 -7.05 -19.93
CA VAL A 110 -5.27 -5.87 -19.75
C VAL A 110 -3.82 -6.28 -19.79
N GLU A 111 -3.08 -5.67 -20.71
CA GLU A 111 -1.63 -5.78 -20.78
C GLU A 111 -1.00 -4.65 -19.97
N TYR A 112 -0.09 -5.03 -19.09
CA TYR A 112 0.75 -4.11 -18.34
C TYR A 112 2.19 -4.25 -18.82
N LEU A 113 2.83 -3.16 -19.20
CA LEU A 113 4.19 -3.13 -19.72
C LEU A 113 5.03 -2.08 -19.01
N SER A 114 6.26 -2.41 -18.64
CA SER A 114 7.20 -1.40 -18.15
C SER A 114 7.74 -0.61 -19.32
N ASP A 115 7.50 0.69 -19.32
CA ASP A 115 8.05 1.59 -20.30
C ASP A 115 9.53 1.91 -20.03
N SER A 116 9.93 1.87 -18.76
CA SER A 116 11.25 2.26 -18.28
C SER A 116 11.58 1.60 -16.95
N GLY A 117 12.83 1.15 -16.80
CA GLY A 117 13.37 0.71 -15.51
C GLY A 117 12.61 -0.43 -14.82
N PHE A 118 12.28 -0.21 -13.54
CA PHE A 118 11.60 -1.18 -12.67
C PHE A 118 10.09 -1.01 -12.80
N GLY A 119 9.35 -2.08 -13.09
CA GLY A 119 7.89 -2.10 -13.11
C GLY A 119 7.34 -3.11 -12.11
N ALA A 120 6.22 -2.80 -11.45
CA ALA A 120 5.53 -3.79 -10.62
C ALA A 120 4.01 -3.58 -10.61
N ILE A 121 3.30 -4.67 -10.31
CA ILE A 121 1.84 -4.74 -10.20
C ILE A 121 1.47 -5.46 -8.92
N LEU A 122 0.51 -4.90 -8.19
CA LEU A 122 -0.20 -5.52 -7.08
C LEU A 122 -1.69 -5.61 -7.43
N LEU A 123 -2.20 -6.82 -7.37
CA LEU A 123 -3.63 -7.14 -7.44
C LEU A 123 -4.08 -7.61 -6.07
N THR A 124 -5.27 -7.20 -5.65
CA THR A 124 -5.87 -7.55 -4.36
C THR A 124 -7.31 -7.95 -4.56
N SER A 125 -7.81 -8.94 -3.83
CA SER A 125 -9.24 -9.20 -3.75
C SER A 125 -9.95 -8.18 -2.86
N SER A 126 -11.21 -7.92 -3.17
CA SER A 126 -12.13 -7.20 -2.29
C SER A 126 -12.63 -8.10 -1.15
N PRO A 127 -12.91 -7.55 0.05
CA PRO A 127 -12.53 -6.22 0.52
C PRO A 127 -11.07 -6.20 1.00
N ILE A 128 -10.54 -4.99 1.19
CA ILE A 128 -9.25 -4.76 1.86
C ILE A 128 -9.52 -4.25 3.27
N THR A 129 -8.92 -4.89 4.25
CA THR A 129 -9.04 -4.50 5.65
C THR A 129 -7.91 -3.57 6.02
N ARG A 130 -8.24 -2.42 6.59
CA ARG A 130 -7.28 -1.53 7.24
C ARG A 130 -7.49 -1.57 8.74
N GLU A 131 -6.43 -1.92 9.46
CA GLU A 131 -6.39 -1.89 10.93
C GLU A 131 -5.26 -0.98 11.40
N GLY A 132 -5.38 -0.43 12.61
CA GLY A 132 -4.30 0.35 13.21
C GLY A 132 -4.66 1.14 14.45
N TYR A 133 -3.78 2.08 14.80
CA TYR A 133 -3.92 2.99 15.95
C TYR A 133 -3.99 4.44 15.51
N TYR A 134 -4.72 5.27 16.26
CA TYR A 134 -4.84 6.70 15.94
C TYR A 134 -3.53 7.48 16.08
N PHE A 135 -2.70 7.11 17.06
CA PHE A 135 -1.55 7.91 17.47
C PHE A 135 -0.25 7.11 17.47
N ASP A 136 0.80 7.71 16.90
CA ASP A 136 2.16 7.16 16.93
C ASP A 136 2.90 7.48 18.25
N SER A 137 2.45 8.48 19.02
CA SER A 137 3.19 8.97 20.19
C SER A 137 3.49 7.89 21.24
N PRO A 138 2.55 6.99 21.61
CA PRO A 138 2.85 5.96 22.60
C PRO A 138 3.95 5.00 22.14
N PHE A 139 3.97 4.67 20.85
CA PHE A 139 4.96 3.81 20.23
C PHE A 139 6.37 4.45 20.23
N ARG A 140 6.44 5.75 19.92
CA ARG A 140 7.69 6.53 19.98
C ARG A 140 8.24 6.59 21.40
N THR A 141 7.38 6.85 22.39
CA THR A 141 7.75 6.84 23.82
C THR A 141 8.25 5.46 24.24
N TRP A 142 7.54 4.40 23.85
CA TRP A 142 7.90 3.02 24.17
C TRP A 142 9.26 2.61 23.62
N ILE A 143 9.56 2.90 22.34
CA ILE A 143 10.86 2.53 21.76
C ILE A 143 12.01 3.25 22.46
N LYS A 144 11.83 4.52 22.84
CA LYS A 144 12.87 5.26 23.57
C LYS A 144 13.19 4.61 24.90
N ALA A 145 12.16 4.24 25.67
CA ALA A 145 12.30 3.58 26.96
C ALA A 145 12.98 2.20 26.85
N ASN A 146 12.73 1.47 25.76
CA ASN A 146 13.19 0.10 25.56
C ASN A 146 14.45 -0.05 24.68
N SER A 147 14.93 1.04 24.07
CA SER A 147 16.01 1.01 23.07
C SER A 147 17.28 0.30 23.54
N LYS A 148 17.70 0.54 24.79
CA LYS A 148 18.88 -0.11 25.39
C LYS A 148 18.66 -1.62 25.54
N ALA A 149 17.53 -2.03 26.13
CA ALA A 149 17.21 -3.44 26.34
C ALA A 149 17.09 -4.21 25.02
N LEU A 150 16.51 -3.58 23.99
CA LEU A 150 16.40 -4.15 22.65
C LEU A 150 17.78 -4.37 22.01
N LEU A 151 18.70 -3.41 22.15
CA LEU A 151 20.05 -3.50 21.56
C LEU A 151 21.01 -4.42 22.33
N GLU A 152 20.83 -4.56 23.64
CA GLU A 152 21.66 -5.42 24.50
C GLU A 152 21.08 -6.84 24.67
N GLY A 153 19.82 -7.04 24.26
CA GLY A 153 19.11 -8.31 24.37
C GLY A 153 19.51 -9.36 23.32
N PRO A 154 18.87 -10.55 23.35
CA PRO A 154 19.23 -11.69 22.51
C PRO A 154 19.16 -11.46 21.00
N ARG A 155 18.38 -10.46 20.56
CA ARG A 155 18.19 -10.09 19.14
C ARG A 155 18.88 -8.77 18.77
N GLY A 156 19.71 -8.22 19.66
CA GLY A 156 20.36 -6.92 19.48
C GLY A 156 21.23 -6.83 18.22
N THR A 157 21.88 -7.94 17.82
CA THR A 157 22.68 -8.04 16.60
C THR A 157 21.83 -7.90 15.33
N ASP A 158 20.68 -8.57 15.28
CA ASP A 158 19.75 -8.50 14.16
C ASP A 158 19.09 -7.12 14.09
N ILE A 159 18.66 -6.57 15.24
CA ILE A 159 18.11 -5.21 15.33
C ILE A 159 19.13 -4.17 14.87
N ALA A 160 20.40 -4.31 15.25
CA ALA A 160 21.46 -3.41 14.82
C ALA A 160 21.71 -3.49 13.30
N LYS A 161 21.55 -4.67 12.71
CA LYS A 161 21.78 -4.91 11.28
C LYS A 161 20.62 -4.46 10.41
N TYR A 162 19.40 -4.80 10.78
CA TYR A 162 18.20 -4.62 9.95
C TYR A 162 17.36 -3.39 10.33
N GLY A 163 17.57 -2.86 11.54
CA GLY A 163 16.65 -1.94 12.18
C GLY A 163 15.48 -2.69 12.83
N ILE A 164 14.69 -1.96 13.61
CA ILE A 164 13.45 -2.44 14.22
C ILE A 164 12.28 -1.65 13.65
N VAL A 165 11.14 -2.31 13.49
CA VAL A 165 9.89 -1.74 13.00
C VAL A 165 8.83 -1.96 14.08
N VAL A 166 8.08 -0.90 14.36
CA VAL A 166 6.85 -0.94 15.15
C VAL A 166 5.70 -0.70 14.19
N VAL A 167 4.86 -1.70 13.99
CA VAL A 167 3.73 -1.65 13.06
C VAL A 167 2.59 -0.90 13.73
N THR A 168 2.12 0.18 13.14
CA THR A 168 0.98 0.95 13.66
C THR A 168 -0.25 0.82 12.79
N GLN A 169 -0.09 0.40 11.53
CA GLN A 169 -1.18 0.13 10.60
C GLN A 169 -0.85 -1.03 9.67
N THR A 170 -1.88 -1.76 9.25
CA THR A 170 -1.79 -2.81 8.23
C THR A 170 -2.90 -2.62 7.20
N PHE A 171 -2.64 -3.03 5.96
CA PHE A 171 -3.64 -3.25 4.93
C PHE A 171 -3.57 -4.70 4.47
N SER A 172 -4.65 -5.43 4.62
CA SER A 172 -4.72 -6.87 4.35
C SER A 172 -5.85 -7.23 3.39
N THR A 173 -5.66 -8.31 2.63
CA THR A 173 -6.62 -8.83 1.65
C THR A 173 -6.60 -10.35 1.64
N LYS A 174 -7.71 -11.01 1.30
CA LYS A 174 -7.79 -12.47 1.22
C LYS A 174 -6.87 -13.08 0.16
N LYS A 175 -6.65 -12.37 -0.95
CA LYS A 175 -5.83 -12.83 -2.07
C LYS A 175 -5.03 -11.67 -2.65
N ALA A 176 -3.73 -11.88 -2.81
CA ALA A 176 -2.84 -10.92 -3.43
C ALA A 176 -2.08 -11.55 -4.60
N GLY A 177 -2.00 -10.85 -5.73
CA GLY A 177 -1.15 -11.21 -6.86
C GLY A 177 -0.08 -10.14 -7.03
N ILE A 178 1.20 -10.54 -7.05
CA ILE A 178 2.32 -9.62 -7.20
C ILE A 178 3.21 -10.07 -8.34
N THR A 179 3.57 -9.14 -9.21
CA THR A 179 4.67 -9.31 -10.17
C THR A 179 5.54 -8.06 -10.20
N ALA A 180 6.83 -8.24 -10.47
CA ALA A 180 7.78 -7.15 -10.61
C ALA A 180 8.88 -7.51 -11.61
N TRP A 181 9.36 -6.52 -12.35
CA TRP A 181 10.33 -6.67 -13.41
C TRP A 181 11.40 -5.58 -13.26
N GLY A 182 12.67 -5.96 -13.44
CA GLY A 182 13.79 -5.02 -13.29
C GLY A 182 14.22 -4.33 -14.59
N ARG A 183 13.51 -4.55 -15.70
CA ARG A 183 13.85 -4.07 -17.04
C ARG A 183 12.60 -3.62 -17.79
N SER A 184 12.77 -2.63 -18.67
CA SER A 184 11.74 -2.19 -19.61
C SER A 184 11.36 -3.28 -20.62
N GLY A 185 10.19 -3.12 -21.24
CA GLY A 185 9.65 -4.04 -22.23
C GLY A 185 9.19 -5.38 -21.66
N HIS A 186 9.26 -5.56 -20.34
CA HIS A 186 8.70 -6.70 -19.64
C HIS A 186 7.28 -6.33 -19.19
N GLY A 187 6.41 -7.33 -19.11
CA GLY A 187 5.01 -7.10 -18.82
C GLY A 187 4.28 -8.33 -18.33
N ALA A 188 3.02 -8.13 -18.04
CA ALA A 188 2.10 -9.18 -17.60
C ALA A 188 0.70 -8.92 -18.15
N TYR A 189 -0.02 -10.01 -18.42
CA TYR A 189 -1.44 -9.95 -18.74
C TYR A 189 -2.26 -10.24 -17.48
N VAL A 190 -3.30 -9.44 -17.28
CA VAL A 190 -4.32 -9.62 -16.25
C VAL A 190 -5.67 -9.72 -16.92
N GLY A 191 -6.43 -10.76 -16.58
CA GLY A 191 -7.82 -10.93 -16.98
C GLY A 191 -8.76 -10.51 -15.86
N PHE A 192 -9.93 -9.97 -16.19
CA PHE A 192 -10.97 -9.60 -15.21
C PHE A 192 -12.32 -10.24 -15.55
N SER A 193 -13.10 -10.67 -14.54
CA SER A 193 -14.43 -11.30 -14.71
C SER A 193 -15.58 -10.31 -14.47
N SER A 194 -16.50 -10.16 -15.44
CA SER A 194 -17.79 -9.40 -15.38
C SER A 194 -17.63 -7.89 -15.09
N GLY A 195 -18.40 -6.93 -15.63
CA GLY A 195 -19.51 -6.91 -16.57
C GLY A 195 -20.00 -5.46 -16.80
N THR A 196 -19.11 -4.47 -16.68
CA THR A 196 -19.24 -3.09 -17.19
C THR A 196 -17.86 -2.46 -17.10
N LEU A 197 -17.02 -2.72 -18.10
CA LEU A 197 -15.81 -1.95 -18.32
C LEU A 197 -16.17 -0.84 -19.29
N GLY A 198 -16.52 0.32 -18.73
CA GLY A 198 -16.34 1.56 -19.46
C GLY A 198 -14.84 1.72 -19.74
N VAL A 199 -14.50 2.36 -20.86
CA VAL A 199 -13.14 2.57 -21.40
C VAL A 199 -12.20 3.38 -20.47
N GLY A 200 -12.46 3.42 -19.16
CA GLY A 200 -11.67 4.17 -18.20
C GLY A 200 -11.89 3.82 -16.73
N SER A 201 -12.40 2.64 -16.32
CA SER A 201 -12.28 2.27 -14.89
C SER A 201 -12.32 0.76 -14.63
N LEU A 202 -11.18 0.19 -14.24
CA LEU A 202 -11.13 -1.14 -13.62
C LEU A 202 -11.62 -1.00 -12.17
N GLN A 203 -12.87 -1.40 -11.91
CA GLN A 203 -13.49 -1.25 -10.60
C GLN A 203 -12.77 -2.12 -9.55
N ALA A 204 -12.65 -1.57 -8.34
CA ALA A 204 -12.04 -2.18 -7.16
C ALA A 204 -12.58 -3.57 -6.74
N ASN A 205 -13.72 -4.01 -7.28
CA ASN A 205 -14.44 -5.22 -6.85
C ASN A 205 -14.47 -6.35 -7.91
N CYS A 206 -13.69 -6.24 -8.98
CA CYS A 206 -13.67 -7.28 -10.01
C CYS A 206 -12.76 -8.46 -9.63
N GLY A 207 -13.21 -9.68 -9.93
CA GLY A 207 -12.35 -10.85 -9.89
C GLY A 207 -11.27 -10.76 -10.95
N TRP A 208 -10.07 -11.25 -10.64
CA TRP A 208 -8.91 -11.18 -11.54
C TRP A 208 -8.25 -12.55 -11.74
N PHE A 209 -7.64 -12.68 -12.92
CA PHE A 209 -6.87 -13.83 -13.37
C PHE A 209 -5.50 -13.34 -13.86
N THR A 210 -4.48 -14.19 -13.71
CA THR A 210 -3.13 -13.88 -14.19
C THR A 210 -2.81 -14.77 -15.38
N GLY A 211 -2.19 -14.21 -16.42
CA GLY A 211 -1.82 -14.96 -17.61
C GLY A 211 -0.62 -15.89 -17.37
N ASN A 212 -0.61 -17.06 -18.03
CA ASN A 212 0.45 -18.06 -17.91
C ASN A 212 1.78 -17.69 -18.62
N SER A 213 1.83 -16.63 -19.43
CA SER A 213 3.06 -16.26 -20.14
C SER A 213 4.07 -15.64 -19.17
N ALA A 214 5.20 -16.31 -18.93
CA ALA A 214 6.54 -15.86 -18.44
C ALA A 214 6.66 -14.70 -17.41
N SER A 215 5.57 -14.26 -16.77
CA SER A 215 5.44 -12.95 -16.12
C SER A 215 5.70 -12.98 -14.61
N GLY A 216 6.17 -14.12 -14.08
CA GLY A 216 6.74 -14.20 -12.72
C GLY A 216 5.76 -13.86 -11.59
N TRP A 217 4.46 -14.11 -11.77
CA TRP A 217 3.46 -13.88 -10.73
C TRP A 217 3.73 -14.73 -9.49
N SER A 218 3.69 -14.07 -8.33
CA SER A 218 3.55 -14.71 -7.03
C SER A 218 2.14 -14.42 -6.52
N VAL A 219 1.36 -15.47 -6.30
CA VAL A 219 0.00 -15.38 -5.76
C VAL A 219 0.01 -15.86 -4.32
N TYR A 220 -0.57 -15.07 -3.42
CA TYR A 220 -0.65 -15.32 -1.99
C TYR A 220 -2.10 -15.35 -1.54
N GLY A 221 -2.40 -16.21 -0.58
CA GLY A 221 -3.76 -16.39 -0.07
C GLY A 221 -4.71 -17.05 -1.07
N GLY A 222 -6.01 -16.83 -0.86
CA GLY A 222 -7.08 -17.39 -1.68
C GLY A 222 -8.43 -17.12 -1.02
N GLU A 223 -9.48 -16.94 -1.82
CA GLU A 223 -10.82 -16.60 -1.30
C GLU A 223 -11.41 -17.68 -0.39
N ALA A 224 -10.97 -18.93 -0.54
CA ALA A 224 -11.34 -20.05 0.33
C ALA A 224 -10.58 -20.07 1.67
N LEU A 225 -9.56 -19.23 1.84
CA LEU A 225 -8.77 -19.16 3.07
C LEU A 225 -9.35 -18.10 4.02
N GLU A 226 -9.35 -18.42 5.31
CA GLU A 226 -9.79 -17.48 6.34
C GLU A 226 -8.72 -16.42 6.67
N GLU A 227 -7.45 -16.70 6.38
CA GLU A 227 -6.34 -15.78 6.65
C GLU A 227 -6.24 -14.68 5.59
N GLU A 228 -6.07 -13.43 6.03
CA GLU A 228 -5.76 -12.31 5.15
C GLU A 228 -4.23 -12.14 5.01
N GLN A 229 -3.80 -11.63 3.87
CA GLN A 229 -2.42 -11.34 3.52
C GLN A 229 -2.19 -9.83 3.66
N VAL A 230 -1.25 -9.43 4.52
CA VAL A 230 -0.82 -8.04 4.70
C VAL A 230 0.02 -7.63 3.50
N VAL A 231 -0.46 -6.66 2.74
CA VAL A 231 0.16 -6.17 1.50
C VAL A 231 0.84 -4.80 1.69
N PHE A 232 0.39 -4.02 2.67
CA PHE A 232 1.07 -2.81 3.13
C PHE A 232 1.10 -2.76 4.65
N ILE A 233 2.16 -2.16 5.18
CA ILE A 233 2.24 -1.76 6.59
C ILE A 233 2.66 -0.31 6.70
N ALA A 234 2.18 0.35 7.74
CA ALA A 234 2.73 1.62 8.18
C ALA A 234 3.20 1.53 9.62
N GLY A 235 4.10 2.42 9.99
CA GLY A 235 4.59 2.51 11.35
C GLY A 235 5.93 3.21 11.45
N LEU A 236 6.66 2.85 12.50
CA LEU A 236 7.88 3.52 12.88
C LEU A 236 9.06 2.59 12.67
N ARG A 237 10.04 3.03 11.90
CA ARG A 237 11.29 2.28 11.73
C ARG A 237 12.44 2.98 12.40
N TYR A 238 13.22 2.22 13.16
CA TYR A 238 14.41 2.71 13.83
C TYR A 238 15.65 1.89 13.47
N HIS A 239 16.80 2.54 13.47
CA HIS A 239 18.11 1.93 13.26
C HIS A 239 19.06 2.26 14.40
N LYS A 240 20.05 1.39 14.64
CA LYS A 240 21.12 1.68 15.60
C LYS A 240 21.86 2.95 15.18
N SER A 241 22.10 3.83 16.15
CA SER A 241 22.91 5.04 15.93
C SER A 241 24.28 4.68 15.34
N ARG A 242 24.75 5.52 14.40
CA ARG A 242 26.12 5.41 13.89
C ARG A 242 27.16 5.83 14.91
N ASN A 243 26.76 6.50 15.99
CA ASN A 243 27.65 6.82 17.09
C ASN A 243 27.93 5.53 17.89
N PRO A 244 29.18 5.01 17.88
CA PRO A 244 29.52 3.75 18.55
C PRO A 244 29.40 3.83 20.07
N PHE A 245 29.34 5.04 20.64
CA PHE A 245 29.17 5.28 22.07
C PHE A 245 27.69 5.45 22.48
N ALA A 246 26.75 5.45 21.53
CA ALA A 246 25.33 5.57 21.81
C ALA A 246 24.62 4.24 21.54
N ASN A 247 24.20 3.55 22.60
CA ASN A 247 23.23 2.45 22.52
C ASN A 247 21.81 3.02 22.36
N GLN A 248 21.59 3.75 21.26
CA GLN A 248 20.33 4.41 20.96
C GLN A 248 19.83 4.05 19.56
N LEU A 249 18.51 4.05 19.43
CA LEU A 249 17.78 3.84 18.20
C LEU A 249 17.34 5.19 17.63
N HIS A 250 17.60 5.44 16.34
CA HIS A 250 17.17 6.64 15.61
C HIS A 250 16.09 6.29 14.62
N GLU A 251 15.05 7.12 14.57
CA GLU A 251 13.94 6.93 13.65
C GLU A 251 14.32 7.27 12.20
N SER A 252 13.68 6.58 11.27
CA SER A 252 13.74 6.80 9.84
C SER A 252 12.33 6.99 9.28
N SER A 253 12.21 7.73 8.17
CA SER A 253 10.93 8.07 7.54
C SER A 253 10.38 7.00 6.58
N GLU A 254 10.99 5.82 6.51
CA GLU A 254 10.69 4.84 5.44
C GLU A 254 9.32 4.13 5.57
N PHE A 255 8.62 4.26 6.70
CA PHE A 255 7.38 3.51 7.00
C PHE A 255 6.16 4.39 7.30
N THR A 256 6.25 5.70 7.08
CA THR A 256 5.15 6.64 7.39
C THR A 256 4.01 6.52 6.38
N SER A 257 2.77 6.31 6.85
CA SER A 257 1.55 6.56 6.07
C SER A 257 0.93 7.91 6.44
N GLY A 258 -0.04 8.36 5.65
CA GLY A 258 -0.86 9.52 6.02
C GLY A 258 -1.66 9.29 7.32
N PRO A 259 -2.08 10.36 8.01
CA PRO A 259 -2.83 10.25 9.25
C PRO A 259 -4.14 9.46 9.08
N PHE A 260 -4.58 8.76 10.13
CA PHE A 260 -5.87 8.05 10.13
C PHE A 260 -7.07 8.96 9.82
N ALA A 261 -6.98 10.25 10.17
CA ALA A 261 -8.11 11.16 10.24
C ALA A 261 -8.56 11.80 8.92
N HIS A 262 -7.88 11.62 7.78
CA HIS A 262 -8.30 12.28 6.53
C HIS A 262 -7.88 11.53 5.25
N ARG A 263 -8.51 10.39 4.99
CA ARG A 263 -8.80 10.00 3.62
C ARG A 263 -10.28 9.63 3.54
N SER A 264 -11.10 10.63 3.19
CA SER A 264 -12.36 10.38 2.50
C SER A 264 -12.07 9.40 1.37
N ALA A 265 -13.00 8.49 1.07
CA ALA A 265 -12.85 7.46 0.04
C ALA A 265 -12.76 8.02 -1.41
N GLU A 266 -12.28 9.24 -1.58
CA GLU A 266 -12.19 10.00 -2.82
C GLU A 266 -10.75 10.46 -3.02
N SER A 267 -10.24 10.37 -4.26
CA SER A 267 -8.87 10.59 -4.75
C SER A 267 -7.94 9.35 -4.61
N HIS A 268 -7.81 8.48 -5.60
CA HIS A 268 -7.51 8.76 -7.00
C HIS A 268 -8.44 7.97 -7.93
N GLU A 269 -9.60 8.54 -8.26
CA GLU A 269 -10.25 8.25 -9.52
C GLU A 269 -9.58 9.15 -10.55
N GLY A 270 -8.45 8.67 -11.05
CA GLY A 270 -7.67 9.32 -12.09
C GLY A 270 -7.58 8.40 -13.29
N ASP A 271 -8.68 8.25 -14.01
CA ASP A 271 -8.68 7.78 -15.39
C ASP A 271 -9.53 8.81 -16.14
N ILE A 272 -9.06 9.39 -17.27
CA ILE A 272 -9.83 9.51 -18.53
C ILE A 272 -8.88 9.71 -19.74
N ILE A 273 -8.80 8.64 -20.53
CA ILE A 273 -8.98 8.47 -21.99
C ILE A 273 -7.95 9.04 -23.00
N LEU A 274 -7.48 8.10 -23.83
CA LEU A 274 -6.73 8.23 -25.08
C LEU A 274 -7.58 8.89 -26.18
N GLU A 275 -7.02 9.87 -26.90
CA GLU A 275 -7.46 10.14 -28.28
C GLU A 275 -6.71 9.21 -29.24
N THR A 276 -7.48 8.45 -30.04
CA THR A 276 -6.99 7.98 -31.34
C THR A 276 -7.60 8.89 -32.41
N ILE A 277 -6.73 9.53 -33.18
CA ILE A 277 -7.11 10.31 -34.36
C ILE A 277 -7.42 9.33 -35.49
N ASP A 278 -8.68 9.25 -35.91
CA ASP A 278 -9.08 9.54 -37.29
C ASP A 278 -10.62 9.64 -37.40
N ASP A 279 -11.06 10.77 -37.95
CA ASP A 279 -12.36 11.12 -38.52
C ASP A 279 -13.66 10.76 -37.77
N ASN A 280 -13.83 11.31 -36.57
CA ASN A 280 -14.95 12.24 -36.29
C ASN A 280 -14.92 12.71 -34.82
N GLN A 281 -14.45 13.95 -34.62
CA GLN A 281 -14.55 14.84 -33.46
C GLN A 281 -14.93 14.26 -32.08
N VAL A 282 -14.07 14.50 -31.08
CA VAL A 282 -14.51 14.74 -29.69
C VAL A 282 -13.75 15.92 -29.08
N LEU A 283 -14.51 16.87 -28.53
CA LEU A 283 -14.05 17.97 -27.67
C LEU A 283 -14.09 17.53 -26.21
N PHE A 284 -13.13 17.99 -25.39
CA PHE A 284 -13.19 17.84 -23.93
C PHE A 284 -13.26 19.21 -23.25
N GLU A 285 -14.25 19.38 -22.37
CA GLU A 285 -14.31 20.43 -21.35
C GLU A 285 -14.20 19.76 -19.98
N ILE A 286 -13.22 20.18 -19.18
CA ILE A 286 -13.00 19.71 -17.82
C ILE A 286 -13.65 20.74 -16.89
N GLN A 287 -14.75 20.37 -16.21
CA GLN A 287 -15.29 21.19 -15.13
C GLN A 287 -14.81 20.65 -13.77
N LEU A 288 -13.79 21.32 -13.22
CA LEU A 288 -13.34 21.12 -11.84
C LEU A 288 -14.37 21.76 -10.91
N ILE A 289 -15.17 20.96 -10.20
CA ILE A 289 -16.01 21.47 -9.11
C ILE A 289 -15.21 21.38 -7.81
N GLY A 290 -14.83 22.55 -7.31
CA GLY A 290 -14.18 22.72 -6.02
C GLY A 290 -13.74 24.16 -5.81
N GLN A 291 -14.67 25.12 -5.91
CA GLN A 291 -14.41 26.46 -5.40
C GLN A 291 -14.78 26.51 -3.89
N PRO A 292 -13.93 27.13 -3.05
CA PRO A 292 -14.36 27.51 -1.71
C PRO A 292 -15.45 28.58 -1.82
N LEU A 293 -16.49 28.45 -0.98
CA LEU A 293 -17.48 29.50 -0.77
C LEU A 293 -16.75 30.74 -0.23
N ASP A 294 -16.57 31.75 -1.09
CA ASP A 294 -16.24 33.10 -0.64
C ASP A 294 -17.38 33.58 0.29
N ARG A 295 -16.99 33.97 1.50
CA ARG A 295 -17.86 34.76 2.37
C ARG A 295 -18.14 36.08 1.66
N PRO A 296 -19.38 36.60 1.65
CA PRO A 296 -19.59 37.97 1.23
C PRO A 296 -18.88 38.88 2.23
N ASP A 297 -17.84 39.57 1.77
CA ASP A 297 -17.38 40.81 2.41
C ASP A 297 -18.52 41.82 2.29
N GLU A 298 -19.00 42.28 3.44
CA GLU A 298 -19.74 43.53 3.55
C GLU A 298 -18.78 44.66 3.17
N SER A 299 -18.83 45.08 1.90
CA SER A 299 -18.31 46.39 1.50
C SER A 299 -19.48 47.36 1.50
N ASP A 300 -19.47 48.25 2.49
CA ASP A 300 -20.01 49.60 2.37
C ASP A 300 -19.55 50.21 1.04
N ASP A 301 -20.49 50.71 0.24
CA ASP A 301 -20.23 51.88 -0.60
C ASP A 301 -21.52 52.67 -0.77
N GLU A 302 -21.42 53.91 -0.31
CA GLU A 302 -22.35 55.01 -0.48
C GLU A 302 -22.43 55.47 -1.95
N ASN A 303 -23.57 56.10 -2.24
CA ASN A 303 -23.80 57.23 -3.14
C ASN A 303 -24.27 57.02 -4.59
N ASP A 304 -25.45 57.61 -4.79
CA ASP A 304 -25.82 58.56 -5.86
C ASP A 304 -25.98 58.04 -7.30
N ASP A 305 -27.23 57.98 -7.79
CA ASP A 305 -27.87 59.14 -8.45
C ASP A 305 -29.24 58.81 -9.09
N ALA A 306 -30.13 59.82 -9.05
CA ALA A 306 -31.19 60.17 -10.02
C ALA A 306 -32.36 59.21 -10.33
N ASP A 307 -33.56 59.48 -9.78
CA ASP A 307 -34.64 60.29 -10.41
C ASP A 307 -35.82 60.51 -9.44
#